data_AF-A0A1R0H3A0-F1
#
_entry.id   AF-A0A1R0H3A0-F1
#
_cell.length_a   1.000
_cell.length_b   1.000
_cell.length_c   1.000
_cell.angle_alpha   90.00
_cell.angle_beta   90.00
_cell.angle_gamma   90.00
#
_symmetry.space_group_name_H-M   'P 1'
#
loop_
_entity.id
_entity.type
_entity.pdbx_description
1 polymer ?
#
loop_
_entity_poly.entity_id
_entity_poly.type
_entity_poly.pdbx_seq_one_letter_code
_entity_poly.pdbx_strand_id
1 'polypeptide(L)'
;MNNVHPIYNIKELMIKNELKKDPALKHESWDRFLPNFKKKNVKSKRPNKVGKKSKDRSLFPPPVQPSKVDLQLESGEYFLKPEEKKTIEQNKKRKAQLEHSVQREMDREKSFVPPKETSARQSAKLESDAQQIESLKKKFKAQSQSRKLDSSANKNATNDFFEPNTF
;
A
#
# COMPACT_ATOMS: atom_id res chain seq x y z
N MET A 1 -14.55 36.19 -44.08
CA MET A 1 -13.18 36.74 -44.00
C MET A 1 -12.36 35.83 -43.10
N ASN A 2 -11.14 35.48 -43.50
CA ASN A 2 -10.27 34.62 -42.68
C ASN A 2 -9.74 35.42 -41.47
N ASN A 3 -9.46 34.74 -40.36
CA ASN A 3 -8.89 35.35 -39.15
C ASN A 3 -7.38 35.63 -39.34
N VAL A 4 -7.06 36.52 -40.27
CA VAL A 4 -5.69 36.94 -40.63
C VAL A 4 -5.63 38.46 -40.50
N HIS A 5 -4.63 38.96 -39.77
CA HIS A 5 -4.49 40.39 -39.54
C HIS A 5 -4.04 41.11 -40.83
N PRO A 6 -4.66 42.24 -41.24
CA PRO A 6 -4.38 42.89 -42.53
C PRO A 6 -2.93 43.38 -42.68
N ILE A 7 -2.23 43.61 -41.56
CA ILE A 7 -0.79 43.92 -41.53
C ILE A 7 0.06 42.91 -42.33
N TYR A 8 -0.37 41.65 -42.37
CA TYR A 8 0.37 40.60 -43.07
C TYR A 8 0.29 40.77 -44.59
N ASN A 9 -0.89 41.12 -45.11
CA ASN A 9 -1.10 41.44 -46.52
C ASN A 9 -0.34 42.71 -46.92
N ILE A 10 -0.30 43.72 -46.06
CA ILE A 10 0.47 44.95 -46.31
C ILE A 10 1.97 44.62 -46.44
N LYS A 11 2.51 43.84 -45.50
CA LYS A 11 3.92 43.42 -45.52
C LYS A 11 4.26 42.59 -46.76
N GLU A 12 3.37 41.69 -47.16
CA GLU A 12 3.52 40.88 -48.38
C GLU A 12 3.56 41.77 -49.65
N LEU A 13 2.66 42.75 -49.74
CA LEU A 13 2.61 43.70 -50.86
C LEU A 13 3.88 44.56 -50.94
N MET A 14 4.36 45.04 -49.80
CA MET A 14 5.63 45.79 -49.74
C MET A 14 6.79 44.97 -50.32
N ILE A 15 6.92 43.70 -49.91
CA ILE A 15 8.00 42.82 -50.36
C ILE A 15 7.86 42.50 -51.86
N LYS A 16 6.65 42.23 -52.35
CA LYS A 16 6.39 42.01 -53.79
C LYS A 16 6.76 43.22 -54.64
N ASN A 17 6.47 44.42 -54.17
CA ASN A 17 6.79 45.66 -54.89
C ASN A 17 8.30 45.88 -55.00
N GLU A 18 9.08 45.53 -53.97
CA GLU A 18 10.54 45.61 -54.02
C GLU A 18 11.13 44.51 -54.93
N LEU A 19 10.69 43.26 -54.80
CA LEU A 19 11.18 42.14 -55.64
C LEU A 19 10.85 42.33 -57.12
N LYS A 20 9.75 43.01 -57.45
CA LYS A 20 9.40 43.34 -58.84
C LYS A 20 10.40 44.29 -59.50
N LYS A 21 11.10 45.13 -58.72
CA LYS A 21 12.11 46.07 -59.24
C LYS A 21 13.38 45.34 -59.69
N ASP A 22 13.71 44.21 -59.06
CA ASP A 22 14.90 43.43 -59.40
C ASP A 22 14.73 42.65 -60.71
N PRO A 23 15.55 42.91 -61.75
CA PRO A 23 15.44 42.22 -63.03
C PRO A 23 15.90 40.76 -62.97
N ALA A 24 16.75 40.39 -62.02
CA ALA A 24 17.31 39.04 -61.89
C ALA A 24 16.27 38.01 -61.41
N LEU A 25 15.34 38.42 -60.54
CA LEU A 25 14.36 37.52 -59.91
C LEU A 25 13.01 37.46 -60.66
N LYS A 26 12.90 38.08 -61.85
CA LYS A 26 11.64 38.16 -62.62
C LYS A 26 11.11 36.80 -63.09
N HIS A 27 12.01 35.85 -63.34
CA HIS A 27 11.67 34.53 -63.89
C HIS A 27 11.61 33.44 -62.81
N GLU A 28 11.85 33.80 -61.54
CA GLU A 28 11.90 32.87 -60.42
C GLU A 28 10.67 33.01 -59.50
N SER A 29 10.40 31.97 -58.72
CA SER A 29 9.32 32.01 -57.72
C SER A 29 9.71 32.87 -56.51
N TRP A 30 8.85 33.84 -56.15
CA TRP A 30 9.06 34.74 -55.00
C TRP A 30 8.65 34.16 -53.65
N ASP A 31 8.14 32.93 -53.59
CA ASP A 31 7.56 32.33 -52.37
C ASP A 31 8.54 32.27 -51.18
N ARG A 32 9.84 32.15 -51.47
CA ARG A 32 10.91 32.13 -50.45
C ARG A 32 11.11 33.46 -49.73
N PHE A 33 10.75 34.56 -50.38
CA PHE A 33 10.90 35.91 -49.84
C PHE A 33 9.60 36.40 -49.18
N LEU A 34 8.47 35.74 -49.45
CA LEU A 34 7.18 36.09 -48.86
C LEU A 34 7.05 35.50 -47.44
N PRO A 35 6.67 36.31 -46.44
CA PRO A 35 6.45 35.82 -45.09
C PRO A 35 5.22 34.90 -44.98
N ASN A 36 5.45 33.63 -44.59
CA ASN A 36 4.40 32.64 -44.39
C ASN A 36 3.84 32.68 -42.95
N PHE A 37 2.82 33.51 -42.71
CA PHE A 37 2.17 33.65 -41.40
C PHE A 37 1.10 32.57 -41.15
N LYS A 38 1.52 31.30 -41.07
CA LYS A 38 0.64 30.22 -40.62
C LYS A 38 0.62 30.18 -39.10
N LYS A 39 -0.54 30.43 -38.48
CA LYS A 39 -0.71 30.24 -37.04
C LYS A 39 -0.40 28.78 -36.68
N LYS A 40 0.71 28.54 -35.98
CA LYS A 40 1.07 27.22 -35.47
C LYS A 40 0.17 26.93 -34.26
N ASN A 41 -1.01 26.38 -34.51
CA ASN A 41 -1.92 25.88 -33.47
C ASN A 41 -1.36 24.57 -32.87
N VAL A 42 -0.18 24.62 -32.26
CA VAL A 42 0.40 23.47 -31.57
C VAL A 42 -0.43 23.21 -30.33
N LYS A 43 -1.25 22.15 -30.36
CA LYS A 43 -2.07 21.75 -29.22
C LYS A 43 -1.12 21.22 -28.13
N SER A 44 -1.05 21.91 -27.00
CA SER A 44 -0.40 21.36 -25.80
C SER A 44 -1.18 20.13 -25.31
N LYS A 45 -0.47 19.16 -24.73
CA LYS A 45 -1.05 17.90 -24.23
C LYS A 45 -2.05 18.23 -23.11
N ARG A 46 -3.34 18.02 -23.39
CA ARG A 46 -4.40 18.17 -22.38
C ARG A 46 -4.28 17.01 -21.36
N PRO A 47 -4.55 17.22 -20.07
CA PRO A 47 -4.56 16.13 -19.10
C PRO A 47 -5.62 15.10 -19.50
N ASN A 48 -5.19 13.85 -19.62
CA ASN A 48 -6.07 12.74 -19.93
C ASN A 48 -6.93 12.47 -18.68
N LYS A 49 -8.22 12.81 -18.75
CA LYS A 49 -9.26 12.58 -17.75
C LYS A 49 -9.34 13.63 -16.64
N VAL A 50 -9.93 14.77 -16.98
CA VAL A 50 -10.79 15.50 -16.04
C VAL A 50 -12.20 15.47 -16.63
N GLY A 51 -13.02 14.57 -16.12
CA GLY A 51 -14.46 14.57 -16.40
C GLY A 51 -14.93 13.47 -17.33
N LYS A 52 -15.58 12.48 -16.72
CA LYS A 52 -16.89 11.89 -17.06
C LYS A 52 -16.88 10.43 -16.59
N LYS A 53 -17.04 10.22 -15.28
CA LYS A 53 -17.82 9.05 -14.86
C LYS A 53 -19.16 9.22 -15.56
N SER A 54 -19.63 8.22 -16.31
CA SER A 54 -20.93 8.26 -16.96
C SER A 54 -21.96 8.61 -15.90
N LYS A 55 -22.50 9.83 -15.96
CA LYS A 55 -23.66 10.18 -15.15
C LYS A 55 -24.79 9.42 -15.82
N ASP A 56 -25.09 8.22 -15.31
CA ASP A 56 -26.37 7.59 -15.62
C ASP A 56 -27.42 8.66 -15.37
N ARG A 57 -28.09 9.04 -16.46
CA ARG A 57 -28.99 10.20 -16.47
C ARG A 57 -30.25 9.78 -15.74
N SER A 58 -30.21 9.87 -14.41
CA SER A 58 -31.42 9.80 -13.59
C SER A 58 -32.43 10.79 -14.16
N LEU A 59 -33.62 10.30 -14.49
CA LEU A 59 -34.72 11.11 -15.03
C LEU A 59 -35.27 12.08 -13.98
N PHE A 60 -35.09 11.74 -12.70
CA PHE A 60 -35.48 12.59 -11.58
C PHE A 60 -34.27 13.36 -11.05
N PRO A 61 -34.46 14.62 -10.63
CA PRO A 61 -33.42 15.35 -9.93
C PRO A 61 -33.04 14.60 -8.64
N PRO A 62 -31.79 14.74 -8.16
CA PRO A 62 -31.45 14.22 -6.85
C PRO A 62 -32.33 14.89 -5.77
N PRO A 63 -32.59 14.21 -4.64
CA PRO A 63 -33.31 14.82 -3.53
C PRO A 63 -32.58 16.09 -3.07
N VAL A 64 -33.36 17.10 -2.69
CA VAL A 64 -32.82 18.32 -2.10
C VAL A 64 -32.17 17.99 -0.76
N GLN A 65 -31.03 18.63 -0.45
CA GLN A 65 -30.43 18.48 0.87
C GLN A 65 -31.34 19.17 1.90
N PRO A 66 -31.70 18.51 3.02
CA PRO A 66 -32.59 19.09 4.02
C PRO A 66 -31.95 20.33 4.66
N SER A 67 -32.78 21.31 5.04
CA SER A 67 -32.28 22.49 5.74
C SER A 67 -31.88 22.13 7.18
N LYS A 68 -31.11 23.01 7.83
CA LYS A 68 -30.78 22.85 9.25
C LYS A 68 -32.03 22.80 10.13
N VAL A 69 -33.08 23.53 9.74
CA VAL A 69 -34.36 23.54 10.46
C VAL A 69 -35.05 22.18 10.29
N ASP A 70 -35.08 21.63 9.08
CA ASP A 70 -35.70 20.34 8.80
C ASP A 70 -35.01 19.21 9.57
N LEU A 71 -33.67 19.19 9.61
CA LEU A 71 -32.91 18.22 10.39
C LEU A 71 -33.21 18.31 11.89
N GLN A 72 -33.41 19.53 12.42
CA GLN A 72 -33.77 19.74 13.83
C GLN A 72 -35.22 19.37 14.14
N LEU A 73 -36.12 19.53 13.17
CA LEU A 73 -37.51 19.11 13.28
C LEU A 73 -37.61 17.57 13.22
N GLU A 74 -36.87 16.94 12.31
CA GLU A 74 -36.78 15.48 12.19
C GLU A 74 -36.20 14.83 13.44
N SER A 75 -35.13 15.43 14.02
CA SER A 75 -34.56 14.96 15.29
C SER A 75 -35.41 15.30 16.52
N GLY A 76 -36.42 16.15 16.38
CA GLY A 76 -37.21 16.70 17.49
C GLY A 76 -36.47 17.69 18.38
N GLU A 77 -35.19 17.96 18.11
CA GLU A 77 -34.37 18.91 18.86
C GLU A 77 -34.84 20.35 18.71
N TYR A 78 -35.57 20.68 17.64
CA TYR A 78 -36.06 22.03 17.40
C TYR A 78 -36.91 22.55 18.56
N PHE A 79 -37.75 21.69 19.14
CA PHE A 79 -38.69 22.03 20.20
C PHE A 79 -38.06 22.10 21.59
N LEU A 80 -36.87 21.51 21.77
CA LEU A 80 -36.19 21.49 23.07
C LEU A 80 -35.62 22.85 23.44
N LYS A 81 -35.80 23.24 24.70
CA LYS A 81 -35.21 24.47 25.26
C LYS A 81 -33.68 24.33 25.34
N PRO A 82 -32.92 25.44 25.31
CA PRO A 82 -31.46 25.39 25.40
C PRO A 82 -30.96 24.73 26.70
N GLU A 83 -31.72 24.84 27.80
CA GLU A 83 -31.39 24.17 29.07
C GLU A 83 -31.54 22.65 28.95
N GLU A 84 -32.64 22.17 28.39
CA GLU A 84 -32.89 20.74 28.15
C GLU A 84 -31.79 20.13 27.27
N LYS A 85 -31.40 20.82 26.19
CA LYS A 85 -30.28 20.43 25.32
C LYS A 85 -28.98 20.26 26.11
N LYS A 86 -28.66 21.21 26.99
CA LYS A 86 -27.47 21.14 27.86
C LYS A 86 -27.53 19.96 28.82
N THR A 87 -28.69 19.68 29.43
CA THR A 87 -28.84 18.53 30.34
C THR A 87 -28.65 17.20 29.59
N ILE A 88 -29.19 17.08 28.38
CA ILE A 88 -29.03 15.90 27.53
C ILE A 88 -27.55 15.71 27.15
N GLU A 89 -26.87 16.80 26.77
CA GLU A 89 -25.45 16.76 26.45
C GLU A 89 -24.60 16.32 27.65
N GLN A 90 -24.85 16.87 28.85
CA GLN A 90 -24.17 16.47 30.08
C GLN A 90 -24.44 15.01 30.42
N ASN A 91 -25.67 14.54 30.26
CA ASN A 91 -26.03 13.13 30.47
C ASN A 91 -25.32 12.22 29.47
N LYS A 92 -25.21 12.61 28.20
CA LYS A 92 -24.44 11.89 27.18
C LYS A 92 -22.96 11.79 27.55
N LYS A 93 -22.36 12.90 28.01
CA LYS A 93 -20.97 12.93 28.50
C LYS A 93 -20.78 12.00 29.71
N ARG A 94 -21.68 12.04 30.70
CA ARG A 94 -21.63 11.15 31.87
C ARG A 94 -21.74 9.67 31.48
N LYS A 95 -22.64 9.33 30.55
CA LYS A 95 -22.78 7.96 30.03
C LYS A 95 -21.50 7.46 29.36
N ALA A 96 -20.89 8.26 28.49
CA ALA A 96 -19.63 7.91 27.84
C ALA A 96 -18.48 7.75 28.84
N GLN A 97 -18.43 8.57 29.89
CA GLN A 97 -17.44 8.43 30.97
C GLN A 97 -17.62 7.14 31.75
N LEU A 98 -18.87 6.77 32.08
CA LEU A 98 -19.17 5.50 32.74
C LEU A 98 -18.76 4.31 31.87
N GLU A 99 -19.12 4.32 30.59
CA GLU A 99 -18.73 3.29 29.62
C GLU A 99 -17.21 3.12 29.54
N HIS A 100 -16.46 4.22 29.46
CA HIS A 100 -15.00 4.19 29.47
C HIS A 100 -14.42 3.74 30.81
N SER A 101 -15.08 4.01 31.94
CA SER A 101 -14.66 3.48 33.24
C SER A 101 -14.79 1.96 33.26
N VAL A 102 -15.96 1.45 32.85
CA VAL A 102 -16.23 0.01 32.77
C VAL A 102 -15.24 -0.67 31.81
N GLN A 103 -14.98 -0.08 30.64
CA GLN A 103 -14.00 -0.62 29.71
C GLN A 103 -12.59 -0.71 30.33
N ARG A 104 -12.15 0.33 31.05
CA ARG A 104 -10.85 0.31 31.74
C ARG A 104 -10.79 -0.73 32.86
N GLU A 105 -11.87 -0.92 33.61
CA GLU A 105 -11.97 -1.95 34.63
C GLU A 105 -11.88 -3.34 34.00
N MET A 106 -12.64 -3.60 32.93
CA MET A 106 -12.55 -4.85 32.17
C MET A 106 -11.14 -5.11 31.63
N ASP A 107 -10.47 -4.09 31.08
CA ASP A 107 -9.12 -4.26 30.55
C ASP A 107 -8.07 -4.46 31.67
N ARG A 108 -8.28 -3.85 32.84
CA ARG A 108 -7.48 -4.10 34.05
C ARG A 108 -7.66 -5.52 34.57
N GLU A 109 -8.90 -6.01 34.66
CA GLU A 109 -9.20 -7.37 35.08
C GLU A 109 -8.61 -8.41 34.12
N LYS A 110 -8.76 -8.20 32.80
CA LYS A 110 -8.10 -9.05 31.78
C LYS A 110 -6.59 -9.13 31.98
N SER A 111 -5.96 -8.01 32.34
CA SER A 111 -4.51 -7.96 32.57
C SER A 111 -4.06 -8.70 33.84
N PHE A 112 -4.98 -8.92 34.78
CA PHE A 112 -4.71 -9.64 36.03
C PHE A 112 -4.93 -11.17 35.90
N VAL A 113 -5.64 -11.60 34.86
CA VAL A 113 -5.80 -13.03 34.55
C VAL A 113 -4.55 -13.51 33.81
N PRO A 114 -3.82 -14.51 34.33
CA PRO A 114 -2.65 -15.04 33.64
C PRO A 114 -3.06 -15.66 32.30
N PRO A 115 -2.28 -15.49 31.23
CA PRO A 115 -2.54 -16.12 29.95
C PRO A 115 -2.67 -17.64 30.10
N LYS A 116 -3.69 -18.24 29.50
CA LYS A 116 -3.88 -19.70 29.54
C LYS A 116 -2.75 -20.40 28.80
N GLU A 117 -1.94 -21.15 29.53
CA GLU A 117 -0.87 -21.96 28.94
C GLU A 117 -1.45 -23.08 28.07
N THR A 118 -0.90 -23.26 26.86
CA THR A 118 -1.25 -24.39 26.00
C THR A 118 -0.47 -25.63 26.42
N SER A 119 -1.03 -26.44 27.33
CA SER A 119 -0.45 -27.73 27.78
C SER A 119 -0.14 -28.73 26.65
N ALA A 120 -0.80 -28.60 25.48
CA ALA A 120 -0.63 -29.51 24.34
C ALA A 120 0.79 -29.51 23.72
N ARG A 121 1.60 -28.46 23.92
CA ARG A 121 2.98 -28.44 23.41
C ARG A 121 3.97 -29.20 24.29
N GLN A 122 3.63 -29.47 25.55
CA GLN A 122 4.52 -30.21 26.46
C GLN A 122 4.35 -31.72 26.29
N SER A 123 3.12 -32.24 26.14
CA SER A 123 2.89 -33.67 25.92
C SER A 123 3.45 -34.17 24.58
N ALA A 124 3.20 -33.45 23.48
CA ALA A 124 3.71 -33.82 22.15
C ALA A 124 5.25 -33.79 22.06
N LYS A 125 5.90 -32.88 22.82
CA LYS A 125 7.37 -32.77 22.86
C LYS A 125 8.00 -33.86 23.73
N LEU A 126 7.36 -34.22 24.84
CA LEU A 126 7.80 -35.33 25.70
C LEU A 126 7.72 -36.69 24.98
N GLU A 127 6.68 -36.91 24.18
CA GLU A 127 6.56 -38.14 23.37
C GLU A 127 7.61 -38.22 22.26
N SER A 128 7.90 -37.11 21.56
CA SER A 128 8.95 -37.10 20.54
C SER A 128 10.35 -37.33 21.13
N ASP A 129 10.62 -36.74 22.29
CA ASP A 129 11.93 -36.88 22.96
C ASP A 129 12.14 -38.31 23.48
N ALA A 130 11.08 -38.97 23.98
CA ALA A 130 11.13 -40.36 24.41
C ALA A 130 11.44 -41.32 23.24
N GLN A 131 10.81 -41.13 22.08
CA GLN A 131 11.07 -41.93 20.87
C GLN A 131 12.51 -41.75 20.36
N GLN A 132 13.05 -40.52 20.43
CA GLN A 132 14.44 -40.24 20.06
C GLN A 132 15.44 -40.94 21.00
N ILE A 133 15.23 -40.90 22.31
CA ILE A 133 16.09 -41.58 23.30
C ILE A 133 16.09 -43.10 23.08
N GLU A 134 14.93 -43.71 22.80
CA GLU A 134 14.86 -45.15 22.54
C GLU A 134 15.62 -45.55 21.27
N SER A 135 15.52 -44.74 20.21
CA SER A 135 16.27 -44.96 18.97
C SER A 135 17.79 -44.87 19.19
N LEU A 136 18.26 -43.94 20.02
CA LEU A 136 19.67 -43.79 20.40
C LEU A 136 20.15 -45.00 21.20
N LYS A 137 19.36 -45.47 22.19
CA LYS A 137 19.70 -46.67 22.98
C LYS A 137 19.85 -47.91 22.09
N LYS A 138 18.96 -48.10 21.11
CA LYS A 138 19.06 -49.21 20.14
C LYS A 138 20.33 -49.09 19.28
N LYS A 139 20.65 -47.90 18.79
CA LYS A 139 21.90 -47.64 18.02
C LYS A 139 23.16 -47.96 18.82
N PHE A 140 23.26 -47.49 20.06
CA PHE A 140 24.42 -47.78 20.92
C PHE A 140 24.53 -49.26 21.28
N LYS A 141 23.40 -49.95 21.50
CA LYS A 141 23.40 -51.40 21.77
C LYS A 141 23.81 -52.22 20.54
N ALA A 142 23.39 -51.83 19.34
CA ALA A 142 23.83 -52.46 18.10
C ALA A 142 25.34 -52.23 17.87
N GLN A 143 25.82 -51.01 18.10
CA GLN A 143 27.24 -50.68 17.96
C GLN A 143 28.14 -51.42 18.97
N SER A 144 27.67 -51.66 20.19
CA SER A 144 28.44 -52.44 21.17
C SER A 144 28.49 -53.93 20.81
N GLN A 145 27.41 -54.48 20.24
CA GLN A 145 27.41 -55.87 19.76
C GLN A 145 28.33 -56.07 18.54
N SER A 146 28.37 -55.13 17.59
CA SER A 146 29.29 -55.22 16.45
C SER A 146 30.75 -55.14 16.89
N ARG A 147 31.11 -54.21 17.81
CA ARG A 147 32.47 -54.14 18.38
C ARG A 147 32.86 -55.41 19.15
N LYS A 148 31.91 -56.07 19.81
CA LYS A 148 32.18 -57.31 20.55
C LYS A 148 32.53 -58.46 19.62
N LEU A 149 31.88 -58.55 18.46
CA LEU A 149 32.21 -59.52 17.41
C LEU A 149 33.60 -59.23 16.81
N ASP A 150 33.91 -57.97 16.49
CA ASP A 150 35.24 -57.58 15.97
C ASP A 150 36.39 -57.84 16.98
N SER A 151 36.13 -57.67 18.28
CA SER A 151 37.12 -57.92 19.35
C SER A 151 37.38 -59.40 19.66
N SER A 152 36.57 -60.32 19.13
CA SER A 152 36.77 -61.78 19.28
C SER A 152 37.60 -62.39 18.15
N ALA A 153 37.76 -61.69 17.02
CA ALA A 153 38.56 -62.12 15.88
C ALA A 153 40.06 -61.78 16.02
N ASN A 154 40.43 -60.86 16.92
CA ASN A 154 41.78 -60.32 17.04
C ASN A 154 42.38 -60.53 18.44
N LYS A 155 42.29 -61.77 18.95
CA LYS A 155 42.87 -62.20 20.25
C LYS A 155 43.79 -63.41 20.11
N ASN A 156 44.44 -63.57 18.96
CA ASN A 156 45.53 -64.53 18.80
C ASN A 156 46.71 -63.85 18.10
N ALA A 157 47.84 -63.84 18.79
CA ALA A 157 49.19 -63.51 18.32
C ALA A 157 49.46 -61.99 18.17
N THR A 158 50.49 -61.40 18.77
CA THR A 158 51.77 -61.95 19.28
C THR A 158 52.29 -61.12 20.46
N ASN A 159 52.84 -61.81 21.46
CA ASN A 159 53.77 -61.23 22.43
C ASN A 159 54.91 -60.51 21.70
N ASP A 160 55.36 -59.36 22.19
CA ASP A 160 56.78 -59.13 22.55
C ASP A 160 57.14 -57.64 22.65
N PHE A 161 57.99 -57.38 23.65
CA PHE A 161 59.09 -56.40 23.69
C PHE A 161 58.73 -54.90 23.85
N PHE A 162 58.85 -54.32 25.03
CA PHE A 162 60.08 -53.86 25.74
C PHE A 162 60.66 -52.55 25.18
N GLU A 163 60.25 -51.46 25.83
CA GLU A 163 61.04 -50.28 26.23
C GLU A 163 61.80 -49.48 25.14
N PRO A 164 62.56 -48.44 25.50
CA PRO A 164 62.09 -47.16 26.03
C PRO A 164 62.65 -46.02 25.17
N ASN A 165 62.08 -44.81 25.26
CA ASN A 165 62.93 -43.65 25.54
C ASN A 165 62.13 -42.39 25.82
N THR A 166 62.55 -41.78 26.91
CA THR A 166 62.53 -40.35 27.18
C THR A 166 62.87 -39.50 25.96
N PHE A 167 62.00 -38.54 25.64
CA PHE A 167 62.25 -37.10 25.80
C PHE A 167 60.92 -36.37 25.98
#